data_AF-A0A815Z5G9-F1
#
_entry.id   AF-A0A815Z5G9-F1
#
_cell.length_a   1.000
_cell.length_b   1.000
_cell.length_c   1.000
_cell.angle_alpha   90.00
_cell.angle_beta   90.00
_cell.angle_gamma   90.00
#
_symmetry.space_group_name_H-M   'P 1'
#
loop_
_entity.id
_entity.type
_entity.pdbx_description
1 polymer ?
#
loop_
_entity_poly.entity_id
_entity_poly.type
_entity_poly.pdbx_seq_one_letter_code
_entity_poly.pdbx_strand_id
1 'polypeptide(L)'
;MCFGRVLRKLKDYENALLFYQKALAIFKEILPENHELLVISFSDIAEVFKDMEDWSSELPFYKKSLEIALKRYPSDHYNLSKLYSSVATMYQTLEDYSSGLPFHEKALEILQKIRPSNNAELFAAYIHISGIYFKLGEDSTGMLFVERAIELQPESLPEDHPFQILRQHFASLREKS
;
A
#
# COMPACT_ATOMS: atom_id res chain seq x y z
N MET A 1 -11.25 -19.82 -1.98
CA MET A 1 -10.08 -18.94 -1.79
C MET A 1 -8.95 -19.58 -0.98
N CYS A 2 -9.21 -20.15 0.21
CA CYS A 2 -8.13 -20.68 1.08
C CYS A 2 -7.22 -21.73 0.43
N PHE A 3 -7.75 -22.65 -0.38
CA PHE A 3 -6.94 -23.66 -1.06
C PHE A 3 -5.89 -23.06 -2.02
N GLY A 4 -6.27 -22.06 -2.83
CA GLY A 4 -5.33 -21.32 -3.66
C GLY A 4 -4.22 -20.64 -2.86
N ARG A 5 -4.52 -20.15 -1.64
CA ARG A 5 -3.50 -19.53 -0.76
C ARG A 5 -2.51 -20.56 -0.21
N VAL A 6 -2.97 -21.78 0.03
CA VAL A 6 -2.10 -22.90 0.41
C VAL A 6 -1.17 -23.26 -0.74
N LEU A 7 -1.69 -23.41 -1.96
CA LEU A 7 -0.88 -23.67 -3.16
C LEU A 7 0.19 -22.58 -3.39
N ARG A 8 -0.21 -21.30 -3.28
CA ARG A 8 0.73 -20.16 -3.35
C ARG A 8 1.85 -20.27 -2.32
N LYS A 9 1.53 -20.58 -1.06
CA LYS A 9 2.53 -20.77 0.01
C LYS A 9 3.47 -21.94 -0.25
N LEU A 10 3.00 -22.98 -0.93
CA LEU A 10 3.82 -24.12 -1.38
C LEU A 10 4.62 -23.80 -2.65
N LYS A 11 4.54 -22.58 -3.18
CA LYS A 11 5.13 -22.14 -4.45
C LYS A 11 4.61 -22.90 -5.67
N ASP A 12 3.45 -23.54 -5.53
CA ASP A 12 2.73 -24.16 -6.64
C ASP A 12 1.86 -23.09 -7.32
N TYR A 13 2.53 -22.16 -8.00
CA TYR A 13 1.91 -20.96 -8.55
C TYR A 13 0.96 -21.28 -9.72
N GLU A 14 1.30 -22.26 -10.55
CA GLU A 14 0.47 -22.68 -11.68
C GLU A 14 -0.88 -23.21 -11.20
N ASN A 15 -0.89 -24.12 -10.22
CA ASN A 15 -2.14 -24.62 -9.67
C ASN A 15 -2.88 -23.55 -8.86
N ALA A 16 -2.17 -22.64 -8.18
CA ALA A 16 -2.80 -21.51 -7.50
C ALA A 16 -3.55 -20.60 -8.49
N LEU A 17 -2.91 -20.21 -9.59
CA LEU A 17 -3.51 -19.41 -10.66
C LEU A 17 -4.71 -20.13 -11.27
N LEU A 18 -4.56 -21.40 -11.64
CA LEU A 18 -5.65 -22.19 -12.21
C LEU A 18 -6.85 -22.25 -11.26
N PHE A 19 -6.61 -22.47 -9.97
CA PHE A 19 -7.65 -22.50 -8.95
C PHE A 19 -8.38 -21.15 -8.83
N TYR A 20 -7.63 -20.05 -8.72
CA TYR A 20 -8.24 -18.72 -8.59
C TYR A 20 -8.98 -18.28 -9.85
N GLN A 21 -8.46 -18.58 -11.04
CA GLN A 21 -9.12 -18.25 -12.31
C GLN A 21 -10.45 -19.00 -12.47
N LYS A 22 -10.49 -20.29 -12.11
CA LYS A 22 -11.74 -21.07 -12.10
C LYS A 22 -12.76 -20.50 -11.10
N ALA A 23 -12.31 -20.16 -9.89
CA ALA A 23 -13.19 -19.54 -8.89
C ALA A 23 -13.72 -18.18 -9.36
N LEU A 24 -12.84 -17.35 -9.94
CA LEU A 24 -13.19 -16.05 -10.49
C LEU A 24 -14.21 -16.16 -11.63
N ALA A 25 -14.09 -17.16 -12.51
CA ALA A 25 -15.05 -17.40 -13.58
C ALA A 25 -16.46 -17.65 -13.01
N ILE A 26 -16.58 -18.56 -12.03
CA ILE A 26 -17.85 -18.86 -11.36
C ILE A 26 -18.40 -17.61 -10.67
N PHE A 27 -17.56 -16.87 -9.95
CA PHE A 27 -17.98 -15.66 -9.24
C PHE A 27 -18.48 -14.56 -10.17
N LYS A 28 -17.90 -14.41 -11.37
CA LYS A 28 -18.40 -13.45 -12.37
C LYS A 28 -19.79 -13.82 -12.91
N GLU A 29 -20.15 -15.10 -12.90
CA GLU A 29 -21.47 -15.55 -13.38
C GLU A 29 -22.56 -15.37 -12.33
N ILE A 30 -22.24 -15.56 -11.04
CA ILE A 30 -23.24 -15.67 -9.98
C ILE A 30 -23.31 -14.45 -9.04
N LEU A 31 -22.32 -13.56 -9.08
CA LEU A 31 -22.22 -12.43 -8.15
C LEU A 31 -22.40 -11.09 -8.87
N PRO A 32 -22.90 -10.05 -8.17
CA PRO A 32 -22.87 -8.68 -8.67
C PRO A 32 -21.45 -8.22 -9.01
N GLU A 33 -21.31 -7.33 -9.99
CA GLU A 33 -20.00 -6.86 -10.47
C GLU A 33 -19.14 -6.16 -9.40
N ASN A 34 -19.76 -5.62 -8.34
CA ASN A 34 -19.08 -4.97 -7.22
C ASN A 34 -18.91 -5.90 -5.99
N HIS A 35 -19.11 -7.21 -6.13
CA HIS A 35 -19.06 -8.13 -5.00
C HIS A 35 -17.65 -8.28 -4.42
N GLU A 36 -17.53 -8.36 -3.10
CA GLU A 36 -16.25 -8.43 -2.38
C GLU A 36 -15.39 -9.65 -2.78
N LEU A 37 -16.02 -10.79 -3.05
CA LEU A 37 -15.30 -11.98 -3.54
C LEU A 37 -14.59 -11.73 -4.88
N LEU A 38 -15.07 -10.82 -5.72
CA LEU A 38 -14.35 -10.42 -6.94
C LEU A 38 -13.10 -9.62 -6.57
N VAL A 39 -13.21 -8.64 -5.67
CA VAL A 39 -12.07 -7.86 -5.13
C VAL A 39 -10.99 -8.80 -4.59
N ILE A 40 -11.38 -9.76 -3.75
CA ILE A 40 -10.46 -10.73 -3.15
C ILE A 40 -9.83 -11.61 -4.22
N SER A 41 -10.60 -12.08 -5.21
CA SER A 41 -10.09 -12.98 -6.25
C SER A 41 -9.07 -12.30 -7.17
N PHE A 42 -9.33 -11.05 -7.59
CA PHE A 42 -8.35 -10.30 -8.37
C PHE A 42 -7.08 -10.02 -7.56
N SER A 43 -7.21 -9.67 -6.28
CA SER A 43 -6.05 -9.43 -5.40
C SER A 43 -5.24 -10.70 -5.16
N ASP A 44 -5.90 -11.85 -4.93
CA ASP A 44 -5.24 -13.13 -4.69
C ASP A 44 -4.48 -13.61 -5.95
N ILE A 45 -4.97 -13.29 -7.16
CA ILE A 45 -4.23 -13.56 -8.41
C ILE A 45 -3.02 -12.62 -8.55
N ALA A 46 -3.19 -11.32 -8.27
CA ALA A 46 -2.10 -10.36 -8.28
C ALA A 46 -0.95 -10.79 -7.35
N GLU A 47 -1.30 -11.24 -6.14
CA GLU A 47 -0.34 -11.78 -5.17
C GLU A 47 0.42 -13.02 -5.66
N VAL A 48 -0.17 -13.85 -6.53
CA VAL A 48 0.58 -14.97 -7.12
C VAL A 48 1.61 -14.47 -8.13
N PHE A 49 1.23 -13.52 -9.01
CA PHE A 49 2.18 -12.92 -9.94
C PHE A 49 3.29 -12.15 -9.23
N LYS A 50 2.97 -11.48 -8.11
CA LYS A 50 3.93 -10.85 -7.21
C LYS A 50 4.98 -11.83 -6.70
N ASP A 51 4.53 -12.98 -6.19
CA ASP A 51 5.42 -14.02 -5.67
C ASP A 51 6.28 -14.67 -6.78
N MET A 52 5.85 -14.54 -8.04
CA MET A 52 6.61 -14.95 -9.23
C MET A 52 7.50 -13.83 -9.80
N GLU A 53 7.48 -12.64 -9.20
CA GLU A 53 8.13 -11.43 -9.72
C GLU A 53 7.68 -11.04 -11.14
N ASP A 54 6.47 -11.46 -11.56
CA ASP A 54 5.85 -11.04 -12.82
C ASP A 54 5.03 -9.76 -12.64
N TRP A 55 5.76 -8.66 -12.52
CA TRP A 55 5.23 -7.32 -12.33
C TRP A 55 4.27 -6.88 -13.47
N SER A 56 4.50 -7.39 -14.68
CA SER A 56 3.71 -7.06 -15.87
C SER A 56 2.29 -7.63 -15.78
N SER A 57 2.19 -8.86 -15.25
CA SER A 57 0.92 -9.52 -15.02
C SER A 57 0.26 -9.09 -13.70
N GLU A 58 1.00 -8.69 -12.68
CA GLU A 58 0.45 -8.31 -11.36
C GLU A 58 -0.40 -7.03 -11.40
N LEU A 59 0.14 -5.93 -11.94
CA LEU A 59 -0.45 -4.60 -11.85
C LEU A 59 -1.90 -4.52 -12.40
N PRO A 60 -2.23 -5.13 -13.56
CA PRO A 60 -3.61 -5.14 -14.06
C PRO A 60 -4.62 -5.77 -13.10
N PHE A 61 -4.23 -6.80 -12.34
CA PHE A 61 -5.14 -7.47 -11.41
C PHE A 61 -5.40 -6.63 -10.16
N TYR A 62 -4.39 -5.99 -9.57
CA TYR A 62 -4.63 -5.04 -8.48
C TYR A 62 -5.46 -3.83 -8.92
N LYS A 63 -5.21 -3.29 -10.12
CA LYS A 63 -6.06 -2.21 -10.67
C LYS A 63 -7.50 -2.64 -10.82
N LYS A 64 -7.75 -3.87 -11.31
CA LYS A 64 -9.11 -4.38 -11.44
C LYS A 64 -9.77 -4.60 -10.08
N SER A 65 -9.03 -5.11 -9.10
CA SER A 65 -9.48 -5.22 -7.72
C SER A 65 -9.88 -3.87 -7.13
N LEU A 66 -9.04 -2.84 -7.31
CA LEU A 66 -9.29 -1.47 -6.86
C LEU A 66 -10.54 -0.87 -7.53
N GLU A 67 -10.71 -1.05 -8.84
CA GLU A 67 -11.90 -0.58 -9.57
C GLU A 67 -13.21 -1.13 -8.98
N ILE A 68 -13.23 -2.42 -8.66
CA ILE A 68 -14.39 -3.10 -8.07
C ILE A 68 -14.60 -2.60 -6.64
N ALA A 69 -13.53 -2.50 -5.86
CA ALA A 69 -13.56 -2.02 -4.48
C ALA A 69 -14.12 -0.60 -4.37
N LEU A 70 -13.78 0.30 -5.31
CA LEU A 70 -14.30 1.67 -5.37
C LEU A 70 -15.82 1.74 -5.61
N LYS A 71 -16.39 0.74 -6.28
CA LYS A 71 -17.85 0.63 -6.48
C LYS A 71 -18.57 0.00 -5.28
N ARG A 72 -17.82 -0.58 -4.34
CA ARG A 72 -18.35 -1.41 -3.24
C ARG A 72 -18.24 -0.75 -1.88
N TYR A 73 -17.12 -0.08 -1.63
CA TYR A 73 -16.80 0.47 -0.31
C TYR A 73 -16.94 2.00 -0.29
N PRO A 74 -17.26 2.59 0.88
CA PRO A 74 -17.08 4.02 1.12
C PRO A 74 -15.64 4.46 0.84
N SER A 75 -15.45 5.74 0.50
CA SER A 75 -14.15 6.27 0.07
C SER A 75 -13.05 6.23 1.14
N ASP A 76 -13.41 6.10 2.41
CA ASP A 76 -12.52 6.00 3.58
C ASP A 76 -12.35 4.55 4.09
N HIS A 77 -12.85 3.57 3.35
CA HIS A 77 -12.75 2.18 3.78
C HIS A 77 -11.30 1.67 3.75
N TYR A 78 -10.86 1.05 4.85
CA TYR A 78 -9.49 0.58 5.02
C TYR A 78 -8.96 -0.32 3.89
N ASN A 79 -9.80 -1.22 3.35
CA ASN A 79 -9.40 -2.08 2.21
C ASN A 79 -9.02 -1.27 0.95
N LEU A 80 -9.58 -0.08 0.74
CA LEU A 80 -9.15 0.80 -0.35
C LEU A 80 -7.72 1.26 -0.13
N SER A 81 -7.34 1.64 1.09
CA SER A 81 -5.96 2.03 1.42
C SER A 81 -4.96 0.92 1.10
N LYS A 82 -5.28 -0.33 1.43
CA LYS A 82 -4.43 -1.49 1.09
C LYS A 82 -4.26 -1.67 -0.42
N LEU A 83 -5.35 -1.54 -1.18
CA LEU A 83 -5.30 -1.68 -2.64
C LEU A 83 -4.55 -0.53 -3.30
N TYR A 84 -4.78 0.71 -2.87
CA TYR A 84 -4.00 1.87 -3.29
C TYR A 84 -2.51 1.65 -3.02
N SER A 85 -2.13 1.22 -1.81
CA SER A 85 -0.74 0.92 -1.47
C SER A 85 -0.14 -0.18 -2.36
N SER A 86 -0.92 -1.22 -2.68
CA SER A 86 -0.45 -2.33 -3.53
C SER A 86 -0.15 -1.87 -4.96
N VAL A 87 -1.03 -1.05 -5.54
CA VAL A 87 -0.81 -0.43 -6.86
C VAL A 87 0.38 0.54 -6.81
N ALA A 88 0.53 1.30 -5.74
CA ALA A 88 1.62 2.26 -5.57
C ALA A 88 2.99 1.57 -5.47
N THR A 89 3.11 0.53 -4.65
CA THR A 89 4.31 -0.30 -4.55
C THR A 89 4.67 -0.93 -5.88
N MET A 90 3.67 -1.28 -6.70
CA MET A 90 3.95 -1.81 -8.02
C MET A 90 4.65 -0.81 -8.94
N TYR A 91 4.17 0.43 -8.95
CA TYR A 91 4.85 1.50 -9.67
C TYR A 91 6.26 1.78 -9.14
N GLN A 92 6.49 1.67 -7.83
CA GLN A 92 7.83 1.77 -7.25
C GLN A 92 8.77 0.65 -7.74
N THR A 93 8.30 -0.60 -7.80
CA THR A 93 9.08 -1.73 -8.31
C THR A 93 9.44 -1.55 -9.79
N LEU A 94 8.58 -0.86 -10.55
CA LEU A 94 8.82 -0.47 -11.94
C LEU A 94 9.64 0.83 -12.10
N GLU A 95 10.12 1.41 -10.99
CA GLU A 95 10.82 2.70 -10.92
C GLU A 95 10.03 3.89 -11.49
N ASP A 96 8.71 3.74 -11.68
CA ASP A 96 7.80 4.80 -12.11
C ASP A 96 7.18 5.50 -10.89
N TYR A 97 8.05 6.18 -10.15
CA TYR A 97 7.72 6.89 -8.92
C TYR A 97 6.60 7.94 -9.13
N SER A 98 6.61 8.63 -10.27
CA SER A 98 5.64 9.68 -10.61
C SER A 98 4.23 9.11 -10.74
N SER A 99 4.06 7.96 -11.40
CA SER A 99 2.75 7.31 -11.51
C SER A 99 2.29 6.67 -10.20
N GLY A 100 3.23 6.22 -9.34
CA GLY A 100 2.92 5.56 -8.07
C GLY A 100 2.54 6.52 -6.94
N LEU A 101 3.11 7.73 -6.92
CA LEU A 101 2.94 8.69 -5.83
C LEU A 101 1.46 9.03 -5.52
N PRO A 102 0.58 9.32 -6.50
CA PRO A 102 -0.83 9.60 -6.22
C PRO A 102 -1.57 8.45 -5.52
N PHE A 103 -1.18 7.21 -5.79
CA PHE A 103 -1.76 6.03 -5.13
C PHE A 103 -1.29 5.94 -3.67
N HIS A 104 -0.01 6.21 -3.39
CA HIS A 104 0.48 6.29 -2.01
C HIS A 104 -0.21 7.41 -1.21
N GLU A 105 -0.40 8.59 -1.80
CA GLU A 105 -1.08 9.71 -1.16
C GLU A 105 -2.55 9.39 -0.86
N LYS A 106 -3.24 8.71 -1.78
CA LYS A 106 -4.61 8.24 -1.54
C LYS A 106 -4.70 7.20 -0.44
N ALA A 107 -3.74 6.27 -0.38
CA ALA A 107 -3.67 5.31 0.72
C ALA A 107 -3.46 6.01 2.07
N LEU A 108 -2.57 7.01 2.12
CA LEU A 108 -2.28 7.82 3.30
C LEU A 108 -3.51 8.63 3.75
N GLU A 109 -4.20 9.30 2.82
CA GLU A 109 -5.41 10.08 3.09
C GLU A 109 -6.47 9.24 3.82
N ILE A 110 -6.64 7.98 3.38
CA ILE A 110 -7.57 7.03 4.00
C ILE A 110 -7.05 6.63 5.38
N LEU A 111 -5.77 6.26 5.53
CA LEU A 111 -5.20 5.87 6.83
C LEU A 111 -5.31 6.97 7.89
N GLN A 112 -5.17 8.24 7.50
CA GLN A 112 -5.31 9.38 8.40
C GLN A 112 -6.73 9.50 8.97
N LYS A 113 -7.77 9.13 8.20
CA LYS A 113 -9.17 9.23 8.62
C LYS A 113 -9.58 8.14 9.63
N ILE A 114 -8.87 7.02 9.69
CA ILE A 114 -9.27 5.83 10.47
C ILE A 114 -8.64 5.81 11.90
N ARG A 115 -8.31 6.96 12.54
CA ARG A 115 -7.44 7.00 13.76
C ARG A 115 -8.12 6.73 15.12
N PRO A 116 -7.43 6.07 16.11
CA PRO A 116 -5.99 6.22 16.46
C PRO A 116 -5.10 4.94 16.56
N SER A 117 -5.55 3.73 16.22
CA SER A 117 -4.77 2.49 16.47
C SER A 117 -3.63 2.17 15.48
N ASN A 118 -3.50 2.92 14.38
CA ASN A 118 -2.64 2.56 13.24
C ASN A 118 -1.37 3.41 13.10
N ASN A 119 -0.76 3.83 14.21
CA ASN A 119 0.45 4.66 14.18
C ASN A 119 1.59 4.01 13.38
N ALA A 120 1.76 2.69 13.46
CA ALA A 120 2.79 1.98 12.71
C ALA A 120 2.56 2.01 11.18
N GLU A 121 1.31 1.82 10.73
CA GLU A 121 0.99 1.88 9.30
C GLU A 121 1.11 3.30 8.76
N LEU A 122 0.67 4.30 9.52
CA LEU A 122 0.83 5.69 9.12
C LEU A 122 2.31 6.11 9.08
N PHE A 123 3.11 5.62 10.02
CA PHE A 123 4.57 5.80 10.02
C PHE A 123 5.18 5.24 8.74
N ALA A 124 4.88 3.97 8.42
CA ALA A 124 5.39 3.32 7.22
C ALA A 124 4.97 4.06 5.95
N ALA A 125 3.72 4.51 5.86
CA ALA A 125 3.23 5.30 4.72
C ALA A 125 3.99 6.62 4.55
N TYR A 126 4.22 7.37 5.64
CA TYR A 126 5.01 8.60 5.58
C TYR A 126 6.46 8.35 5.14
N ILE A 127 7.11 7.30 5.67
CA ILE A 127 8.48 6.93 5.28
C ILE A 127 8.57 6.48 3.82
N HIS A 128 7.59 5.74 3.32
CA HIS A 128 7.58 5.35 1.91
C HIS A 128 7.41 6.56 1.00
N ILE A 129 6.50 7.47 1.33
CA ILE A 129 6.26 8.68 0.53
C ILE A 129 7.48 9.61 0.58
N SER A 130 8.15 9.77 1.72
CA SER A 130 9.39 10.57 1.77
C SER A 130 10.48 9.99 0.87
N GLY A 131 10.65 8.67 0.86
CA GLY A 131 11.56 7.97 -0.04
C GLY A 131 11.27 8.25 -1.51
N ILE A 132 9.99 8.30 -1.90
CA ILE A 132 9.58 8.65 -3.27
C ILE A 132 9.98 10.09 -3.61
N TYR A 133 9.68 11.05 -2.74
CA TYR A 133 10.04 12.45 -2.97
C TYR A 133 11.57 12.64 -3.10
N PHE A 134 12.38 11.94 -2.29
CA PHE A 134 13.85 11.94 -2.47
C PHE A 134 14.28 11.38 -3.83
N LYS A 135 13.62 10.31 -4.32
CA LYS A 135 13.90 9.75 -5.65
C LYS A 135 13.51 10.71 -6.79
N LEU A 136 12.52 11.56 -6.55
CA LEU A 136 12.07 12.60 -7.49
C LEU A 136 12.90 13.90 -7.39
N GLY A 137 13.84 14.01 -6.43
CA GLY A 137 14.64 15.20 -6.19
C GLY A 137 13.91 16.32 -5.42
N GLU A 138 12.76 16.01 -4.83
CA GLU A 138 11.96 16.92 -4.03
C GLU A 138 12.31 16.79 -2.53
N ASP A 139 13.56 17.09 -2.18
CA ASP A 139 14.11 16.81 -0.86
C ASP A 139 13.38 17.55 0.28
N SER A 140 12.94 18.79 0.03
CA SER A 140 12.17 19.55 1.01
C SER A 140 10.84 18.87 1.36
N THR A 141 10.10 18.42 0.34
CA THR A 141 8.85 17.68 0.54
C THR A 141 9.13 16.35 1.22
N GLY A 142 10.16 15.61 0.79
CA GLY A 142 10.57 14.35 1.43
C GLY A 142 10.86 14.52 2.93
N MET A 143 11.56 15.58 3.31
CA MET A 143 11.85 15.88 4.72
C MET A 143 10.60 16.19 5.54
N LEU A 144 9.61 16.89 4.98
CA LEU A 144 8.33 17.14 5.66
C LEU A 144 7.59 15.83 6.00
N PHE A 145 7.67 14.83 5.11
CA PHE A 145 7.09 13.50 5.36
C PHE A 145 7.88 12.71 6.43
N VAL A 146 9.21 12.82 6.46
CA VAL A 146 10.04 12.23 7.55
C VAL A 146 9.66 12.84 8.90
N GLU A 147 9.51 14.17 8.96
CA GLU A 147 9.10 14.86 10.18
C GLU A 147 7.73 14.38 10.68
N ARG A 148 6.73 14.31 9.80
CA ARG A 148 5.41 13.76 10.13
C ARG A 148 5.45 12.32 10.63
N ALA A 149 6.35 11.49 10.11
CA ALA A 149 6.53 10.13 10.62
C ALA A 149 7.04 10.14 12.07
N ILE A 150 8.01 10.99 12.37
CA ILE A 150 8.61 11.11 13.70
C ILE A 150 7.61 11.65 14.74
N GLU A 151 6.70 12.54 14.35
CA GLU A 151 5.61 13.04 15.20
C GLU A 151 4.66 11.91 15.69
N LEU A 152 4.63 10.77 15.01
CA LEU A 152 3.81 9.62 15.43
C LEU A 152 4.42 8.79 16.56
N GLN A 153 5.70 8.99 16.82
CA GLN A 153 6.43 8.26 17.84
C GLN A 153 6.16 8.86 19.22
N PRO A 154 6.22 8.10 20.32
CA PRO A 154 6.03 8.66 21.65
C PRO A 154 7.00 9.81 21.95
N GLU A 155 6.53 10.84 22.64
CA GLU A 155 7.40 11.92 23.14
C GLU A 155 8.30 11.44 24.29
N SER A 156 7.87 10.42 25.02
CA SER A 156 8.59 9.84 26.17
C SER A 156 9.78 8.96 25.78
N LEU A 157 10.26 9.02 24.54
CA LEU A 157 11.44 8.26 24.13
C LEU A 157 12.70 8.83 24.80
N PRO A 158 13.69 7.99 25.16
CA PRO A 158 14.98 8.44 25.68
C PRO A 158 15.65 9.49 24.78
N GLU A 159 16.42 10.41 25.35
CA GLU A 159 17.09 11.48 24.58
C GLU A 159 18.09 10.95 23.53
N ASP A 160 18.71 9.80 23.80
CA ASP A 160 19.61 9.09 22.90
C ASP A 160 18.89 8.25 21.84
N HIS A 161 17.55 8.17 21.89
CA HIS A 161 16.77 7.46 20.90
C HIS A 161 16.85 8.17 19.53
N PRO A 162 17.06 7.46 18.41
CA PRO A 162 17.22 8.06 17.08
C PRO A 162 16.13 9.08 16.68
N PHE A 163 14.86 8.77 16.97
CA PHE A 163 13.76 9.70 16.70
C PHE A 163 13.81 10.98 17.53
N GLN A 164 14.32 10.94 18.77
CA GLN A 164 14.44 12.13 19.61
C GLN A 164 15.59 13.02 19.13
N ILE A 165 16.71 12.42 18.72
CA ILE A 165 17.82 13.12 18.05
C ILE A 165 17.33 13.81 16.77
N LEU A 166 16.56 13.10 15.94
CA LEU A 166 16.00 13.67 14.71
C LEU A 166 15.02 14.83 15.00
N ARG A 167 14.17 14.74 16.03
CA ARG A 167 13.30 15.86 16.44
C ARG A 167 14.10 17.11 16.76
N GLN A 168 15.15 16.99 17.57
CA GLN A 168 16.00 18.12 17.95
C GLN A 168 16.70 18.72 16.73
N HIS A 169 17.18 17.86 15.81
CA HIS A 169 17.78 18.31 14.56
C HIS A 169 16.79 19.15 13.73
N PHE A 170 15.58 18.64 13.48
CA PHE A 170 14.56 19.36 12.72
C PHE A 170 14.10 20.66 13.40
N ALA A 171 13.99 20.67 14.74
CA ALA A 171 13.69 21.89 15.49
C ALA A 171 14.76 22.98 15.27
N SER A 172 16.04 22.60 15.32
CA SER A 172 17.17 23.54 15.14
C SER A 172 17.27 24.12 13.73
N LEU A 173 16.74 23.42 12.71
CA LEU A 173 16.70 23.90 11.33
C LEU A 173 15.62 24.98 11.16
N ARG A 174 14.48 24.84 11.84
CA ARG A 174 13.36 25.80 11.80
C ARG A 174 13.69 27.14 12.48
N GLU A 175 14.55 27.13 13.50
CA GLU A 175 15.00 28.35 14.18
C GLU A 175 16.00 29.17 13.35
N LYS A 176 16.57 28.58 12.29
CA LYS A 176 17.60 29.21 11.45
C LYS A 176 17.08 29.71 10.09
N SER A 177 15.81 29.45 9.78
CA SER A 177 15.11 29.88 8.55
C SER A 177 14.24 31.09 8.80
#